data_AF-C4B7Z5-F1
#
_entry.id   AF-C4B7Z5-F1
#
_cell.length_a   1.000
_cell.length_b   1.000
_cell.length_c   1.000
_cell.angle_alpha   90.00
_cell.angle_beta   90.00
_cell.angle_gamma   90.00
#
_symmetry.space_group_name_H-M   'P 1'
#
loop_
_entity.id
_entity.type
_entity.pdbx_description
1 polymer ?
#
loop_
_entity_poly.entity_id
_entity_poly.type
_entity_poly.pdbx_seq_one_letter_code
_entity_poly.pdbx_strand_id
1 'polypeptide(L)'
;MRFGLKVYIYTLFHILLHFYYILHMIKFDLEAIFDDIDESVALLPHRDTRRIEVQKILNGRMKRIVTWHISVFKAVEAVSSIYGPPLAYQVMFTSIAICLIAIQITQKLENGILDIRFTMLGVAACLQMWIPCYLGTLLRNKAFGVGEACWNSGWHQTPLGRMIRQDIIIVLLRAQQPVTIKFPGLQSIQLETFSSVIFNLYGYYYYYCLDG
;
A
#
# COMPACT_ATOMS: atom_id res chain seq x y z
N MET A 1 -24.27 10.93 -11.99
CA MET A 1 -23.75 10.10 -10.88
C MET A 1 -23.14 8.77 -11.35
N ARG A 2 -23.80 7.96 -12.22
CA ARG A 2 -23.27 6.66 -12.71
C ARG A 2 -21.93 6.71 -13.48
N PHE A 3 -21.63 7.79 -14.18
CA PHE A 3 -20.41 7.91 -14.98
C PHE A 3 -19.15 8.13 -14.12
N GLY A 4 -19.27 8.98 -13.09
CA GLY A 4 -18.16 9.27 -12.17
C GLY A 4 -17.72 8.05 -11.36
N LEU A 5 -18.65 7.19 -10.94
CA LEU A 5 -18.33 5.97 -10.20
C LEU A 5 -17.53 4.96 -11.05
N LYS A 6 -17.90 4.79 -12.32
CA LYS A 6 -17.17 3.89 -13.24
C LYS A 6 -15.76 4.40 -13.51
N VAL A 7 -15.61 5.71 -13.73
CA VAL A 7 -14.30 6.33 -13.93
C VAL A 7 -13.44 6.17 -12.69
N TYR A 8 -13.99 6.40 -11.49
CA TYR A 8 -13.27 6.24 -10.23
C TYR A 8 -12.80 4.80 -9.97
N ILE A 9 -13.67 3.81 -10.19
CA ILE A 9 -13.31 2.39 -10.03
C ILE A 9 -12.22 2.01 -11.03
N TYR A 10 -12.34 2.46 -12.28
CA TYR A 10 -11.35 2.19 -13.32
C TYR A 10 -9.99 2.83 -13.00
N THR A 11 -9.96 4.10 -12.58
CA THR A 11 -8.72 4.78 -12.23
C THR A 11 -8.07 4.14 -11.01
N LEU A 12 -8.84 3.78 -9.99
CA LEU A 12 -8.36 3.08 -8.81
C LEU A 12 -7.76 1.72 -9.18
N PHE A 13 -8.46 0.91 -9.97
CA PHE A 13 -7.96 -0.39 -10.44
C PHE A 13 -6.69 -0.24 -11.29
N HIS A 14 -6.67 0.72 -12.21
CA HIS A 14 -5.49 1.00 -13.05
C HIS A 14 -4.28 1.42 -12.22
N ILE A 15 -4.48 2.31 -11.24
CA ILE A 15 -3.42 2.76 -10.32
C ILE A 15 -2.85 1.56 -9.55
N LEU A 16 -3.71 0.71 -9.00
CA LEU A 16 -3.28 -0.49 -8.27
C LEU A 16 -2.51 -1.47 -9.14
N LEU A 17 -3.00 -1.72 -10.35
CA LEU A 17 -2.35 -2.62 -11.29
C LEU A 17 -0.96 -2.08 -11.67
N HIS A 18 -0.87 -0.78 -11.94
CA HIS A 18 0.40 -0.11 -12.24
C HIS A 18 1.39 -0.21 -11.07
N PHE A 19 0.96 0.05 -9.83
CA PHE A 19 1.80 -0.14 -8.64
C PHE A 19 2.23 -1.59 -8.46
N TYR A 20 1.31 -2.53 -8.67
CA TYR A 20 1.60 -3.95 -8.57
C TYR A 20 2.69 -4.38 -9.55
N TYR A 21 2.57 -3.97 -10.81
CA TYR A 21 3.58 -4.26 -11.83
C TYR A 21 4.93 -3.64 -11.51
N ILE A 22 4.99 -2.38 -11.06
CA ILE A 22 6.27 -1.74 -10.72
C ILE A 22 6.93 -2.45 -9.53
N LEU A 23 6.16 -2.77 -8.48
CA LEU A 23 6.69 -3.48 -7.31
C LEU A 23 7.16 -4.90 -7.68
N HIS A 24 6.44 -5.60 -8.56
CA HIS A 24 6.85 -6.91 -9.05
C HIS A 24 8.15 -6.84 -9.85
N MET A 25 8.30 -5.85 -10.73
CA MET A 25 9.52 -5.64 -11.50
C MET A 25 10.71 -5.30 -10.59
N ILE A 26 10.53 -4.49 -9.55
CA ILE A 26 11.59 -4.21 -8.56
C ILE A 26 12.05 -5.48 -7.85
N LYS A 27 11.11 -6.35 -7.45
CA LYS A 27 11.45 -7.63 -6.81
C LYS A 27 12.24 -8.52 -7.75
N PHE A 28 11.79 -8.66 -8.99
CA PHE A 28 12.48 -9.44 -10.01
C PHE A 28 13.91 -8.91 -10.27
N ASP A 29 14.08 -7.59 -10.41
CA ASP A 29 15.40 -6.97 -10.59
C ASP A 29 16.32 -7.18 -9.35
N LEU A 30 15.75 -7.23 -8.15
CA LEU A 30 16.49 -7.51 -6.90
C LEU A 30 16.93 -8.98 -6.80
N GLU A 31 16.06 -9.91 -7.21
CA GLU A 31 16.38 -11.35 -7.23
C GLU A 31 17.46 -11.64 -8.29
N ALA A 32 17.32 -11.08 -9.48
CA ALA A 32 18.26 -11.26 -10.59
C ALA A 32 19.52 -10.36 -10.51
N ILE A 33 19.78 -9.72 -9.37
CA ILE A 33 20.84 -8.70 -9.28
C ILE A 33 22.24 -9.30 -9.45
N PHE A 34 22.46 -10.54 -9.00
CA PHE A 34 23.72 -11.27 -9.12
C PHE A 34 23.68 -12.37 -10.20
N ASP A 35 22.55 -12.56 -10.88
CA ASP A 35 22.43 -13.56 -11.94
C ASP A 35 23.43 -13.29 -13.07
N ASP A 36 24.01 -14.38 -13.59
CA ASP A 36 25.00 -14.41 -14.67
C ASP A 36 26.35 -13.74 -14.35
N ILE A 37 26.68 -13.52 -13.07
CA ILE A 37 27.96 -12.95 -12.66
C ILE A 37 28.79 -13.97 -11.89
N ASP A 38 30.02 -14.20 -12.34
CA ASP A 38 30.98 -15.05 -11.63
C ASP A 38 31.44 -14.38 -10.33
N GLU A 39 31.15 -15.03 -9.20
CA GLU A 39 31.54 -14.55 -7.87
C GLU A 39 33.06 -14.45 -7.68
N SER A 40 33.84 -15.24 -8.43
CA SER A 40 35.30 -15.24 -8.34
C SER A 40 35.90 -13.86 -8.67
N VAL A 41 35.21 -13.07 -9.49
CA VAL A 41 35.61 -11.70 -9.86
C VAL A 41 35.69 -10.77 -8.66
N ALA A 42 34.92 -11.04 -7.61
CA ALA A 42 34.95 -10.26 -6.37
C ALA A 42 36.24 -10.44 -5.55
N LEU A 43 37.05 -11.46 -5.85
CA LEU A 43 38.35 -11.72 -5.21
C LEU A 43 39.51 -11.04 -5.95
N LEU A 44 39.29 -10.58 -7.20
CA LEU A 44 40.33 -9.94 -8.00
C LEU A 44 40.76 -8.59 -7.42
N PRO A 45 42.01 -8.14 -7.67
CA PRO A 45 42.48 -6.81 -7.27
C PRO A 45 41.59 -5.69 -7.83
N HIS A 46 41.49 -4.57 -7.12
CA HIS A 46 40.65 -3.43 -7.54
C HIS A 46 41.00 -2.84 -8.91
N ARG A 47 42.24 -3.03 -9.39
CA ARG A 47 42.71 -2.55 -10.69
C ARG A 47 42.44 -3.52 -11.85
N ASP A 48 41.93 -4.72 -11.56
CA ASP A 48 41.63 -5.71 -12.59
C ASP A 48 40.46 -5.25 -13.46
N THR A 49 40.63 -5.32 -14.78
CA THR A 49 39.64 -4.91 -15.77
C THR A 49 38.32 -5.67 -15.59
N ARG A 50 38.35 -6.97 -15.28
CA ARG A 50 37.14 -7.79 -15.09
C ARG A 50 36.32 -7.32 -13.89
N ARG A 51 37.00 -6.97 -12.80
CA ARG A 51 36.33 -6.43 -11.60
C ARG A 51 35.69 -5.08 -11.87
N ILE A 52 36.36 -4.21 -12.63
CA ILE A 52 35.84 -2.90 -13.00
C ILE A 52 34.60 -3.03 -13.90
N GLU A 53 34.61 -3.96 -14.86
CA GLU A 53 33.46 -4.25 -15.73
C GLU A 53 32.25 -4.76 -14.93
N VAL A 54 32.46 -5.75 -14.06
CA VAL A 54 31.40 -6.27 -13.19
C VAL A 54 30.85 -5.19 -12.25
N GLN A 55 31.71 -4.33 -11.69
CA GLN A 55 31.25 -3.18 -10.88
C GLN A 55 30.34 -2.25 -11.69
N LYS A 56 30.67 -1.96 -12.95
CA LYS A 56 29.82 -1.11 -13.82
C LYS A 56 28.46 -1.76 -14.08
N ILE A 57 28.43 -3.08 -14.33
CA ILE A 57 27.18 -3.84 -14.53
C ILE A 57 26.31 -3.80 -13.28
N LEU A 58 26.89 -4.12 -12.12
CA LEU A 58 26.19 -4.10 -10.82
C LEU A 58 25.65 -2.69 -10.49
N ASN A 59 26.47 -1.65 -10.69
CA ASN A 59 26.03 -0.26 -10.50
C ASN A 59 24.89 0.11 -11.47
N GLY A 60 24.91 -0.40 -12.70
CA GLY A 60 23.84 -0.21 -13.67
C GLY A 60 22.53 -0.88 -13.23
N ARG A 61 22.59 -2.13 -12.77
CA ARG A 61 21.44 -2.86 -12.19
C ARG A 61 20.91 -2.14 -10.95
N MET A 62 21.78 -1.73 -10.05
CA MET A 62 21.41 -0.97 -8.85
C MET A 62 20.73 0.36 -9.18
N LYS A 63 21.27 1.12 -10.13
CA LYS A 63 20.67 2.39 -10.57
C LYS A 63 19.26 2.19 -11.10
N ARG A 64 19.00 1.10 -11.83
CA ARG A 64 17.65 0.75 -12.30
C ARG A 64 16.71 0.47 -11.13
N ILE A 65 17.13 -0.35 -10.17
CA ILE A 65 16.35 -0.66 -8.95
C ILE A 65 16.01 0.63 -8.19
N VAL A 66 17.00 1.49 -7.95
CA VAL A 66 16.82 2.77 -7.25
C VAL A 66 15.85 3.68 -8.01
N THR A 67 15.95 3.75 -9.33
CA THR A 67 15.07 4.57 -10.17
C THR A 67 13.62 4.10 -10.06
N TRP A 68 13.38 2.79 -10.15
CA TRP A 68 12.05 2.22 -9.97
C TRP A 68 11.50 2.44 -8.56
N HIS A 69 12.33 2.22 -7.55
CA HIS A 69 11.96 2.44 -6.15
C HIS A 69 11.52 3.90 -5.92
N ILE A 70 12.27 4.88 -6.45
CA ILE A 70 11.92 6.30 -6.38
C ILE A 70 10.61 6.60 -7.14
N SER A 71 10.43 6.01 -8.32
CA SER A 71 9.20 6.17 -9.11
C SER A 71 7.96 5.67 -8.36
N VAL A 72 8.07 4.58 -7.60
CA VAL A 72 6.98 4.12 -6.71
C VAL A 72 6.65 5.18 -5.66
N PHE A 73 7.64 5.75 -4.95
CA PHE A 73 7.34 6.77 -3.94
C PHE A 73 6.69 8.01 -4.54
N LYS A 74 7.19 8.49 -5.69
CA LYS A 74 6.59 9.63 -6.39
C LYS A 74 5.16 9.34 -6.82
N ALA A 75 4.90 8.14 -7.33
CA ALA A 75 3.55 7.74 -7.69
C ALA A 75 2.63 7.68 -6.46
N VAL A 76 3.10 7.17 -5.32
CA VAL A 76 2.30 7.14 -4.07
C VAL A 76 2.00 8.56 -3.63
N GLU A 77 3.00 9.44 -3.65
CA GLU A 77 2.84 10.83 -3.25
C GLU A 77 1.84 11.56 -4.14
N ALA A 78 1.91 11.34 -5.47
CA ALA A 78 0.93 11.88 -6.41
C ALA A 78 -0.48 11.34 -6.13
N VAL A 79 -0.62 10.02 -5.91
CA VAL A 79 -1.92 9.42 -5.58
C VAL A 79 -2.45 9.93 -4.24
N SER A 80 -1.60 10.08 -3.24
CA SER A 80 -1.96 10.62 -1.93
C SER A 80 -2.41 12.09 -2.05
N SER A 81 -1.75 12.89 -2.87
CA SER A 81 -2.11 14.29 -3.09
C SER A 81 -3.44 14.43 -3.84
N ILE A 82 -3.67 13.62 -4.88
CA ILE A 82 -4.86 13.69 -5.73
C ILE A 82 -6.08 13.05 -5.05
N TYR A 83 -5.92 11.86 -4.48
CA TYR A 83 -7.02 11.08 -3.91
C TYR A 83 -7.19 11.25 -2.41
N GLY A 84 -6.19 11.77 -1.70
CA GLY A 84 -6.25 11.99 -0.24
C GLY A 84 -7.46 12.84 0.19
N PRO A 85 -7.62 14.09 -0.32
CA PRO A 85 -8.75 14.93 0.06
C PRO A 85 -10.12 14.31 -0.29
N PRO A 86 -10.37 13.81 -1.52
CA PRO A 86 -11.63 13.14 -1.83
C PRO A 86 -11.92 11.92 -0.93
N LEU A 87 -10.91 11.11 -0.61
CA LEU A 87 -11.05 9.97 0.29
C LEU A 87 -11.39 10.41 1.72
N ALA A 88 -10.77 11.48 2.22
CA ALA A 88 -11.08 12.05 3.51
C ALA A 88 -12.55 12.50 3.59
N TYR A 89 -13.02 13.26 2.59
CA TYR A 89 -14.42 13.67 2.51
C TYR A 89 -15.38 12.48 2.38
N GLN A 90 -15.01 11.47 1.59
CA GLN A 90 -15.79 10.24 1.46
C GLN A 90 -15.93 9.54 2.80
N VAL A 91 -14.83 9.34 3.54
CA VAL A 91 -14.82 8.71 4.87
C VAL A 91 -15.74 9.46 5.83
N MET A 92 -15.62 10.79 5.92
CA MET A 92 -16.47 11.61 6.79
C MET A 92 -17.95 11.53 6.42
N PHE A 93 -18.29 11.56 5.14
CA PHE A 93 -19.69 11.47 4.71
C PHE A 93 -20.26 10.06 4.93
N THR A 94 -19.47 9.02 4.64
CA THR A 94 -19.89 7.63 4.84
C THR A 94 -20.08 7.27 6.31
N SER A 95 -19.28 7.81 7.23
CA SER A 95 -19.48 7.56 8.66
C SER A 95 -20.80 8.13 9.16
N ILE A 96 -21.13 9.37 8.78
CA ILE A 96 -22.42 10.01 9.09
C ILE A 96 -23.57 9.19 8.49
N ALA A 97 -23.45 8.78 7.22
CA ALA A 97 -24.46 7.97 6.56
C ALA A 97 -24.68 6.62 7.26
N ILE A 98 -23.61 5.93 7.65
CA ILE A 98 -23.70 4.65 8.38
C ILE A 98 -24.40 4.86 9.74
N CYS A 99 -24.10 5.94 10.48
CA CYS A 99 -24.79 6.26 11.73
C CYS A 99 -26.30 6.42 11.53
N LEU A 100 -26.72 7.20 10.53
CA LEU A 100 -28.14 7.44 10.26
C LEU A 100 -28.86 6.16 9.81
N ILE A 101 -28.22 5.35 8.97
CA ILE A 101 -28.77 4.06 8.52
C ILE A 101 -28.91 3.11 9.71
N ALA A 102 -27.91 3.06 10.60
CA ALA A 102 -27.97 2.21 11.79
C ALA A 102 -29.16 2.57 12.69
N ILE A 103 -29.37 3.87 12.98
CA ILE A 103 -30.54 4.33 13.75
C ILE A 103 -31.84 3.92 13.06
N GLN A 104 -31.93 4.11 11.74
CA GLN A 104 -33.15 3.80 11.01
C GLN A 104 -33.46 2.30 11.03
N ILE A 105 -32.44 1.44 10.94
CA ILE A 105 -32.58 -0.01 11.06
C ILE A 105 -33.06 -0.38 12.46
N THR A 106 -32.44 0.17 13.51
CA THR A 106 -32.81 -0.11 14.91
C THR A 106 -34.27 0.26 15.20
N GLN A 107 -34.70 1.47 14.82
CA GLN A 107 -36.08 1.91 15.00
C GLN A 107 -37.10 1.03 14.28
N LYS A 108 -36.77 0.53 13.09
CA LYS A 108 -37.66 -0.37 12.34
C LYS A 108 -37.68 -1.77 12.96
N LEU A 109 -36.54 -2.23 13.46
CA LEU A 109 -36.39 -3.52 14.11
C LEU A 109 -37.13 -3.60 15.44
N GLU A 110 -37.14 -2.53 16.25
CA GLU A 110 -37.96 -2.42 17.47
C GLU A 110 -39.46 -2.61 17.18
N ASN A 111 -39.91 -2.15 16.01
CA ASN A 111 -41.27 -2.35 15.52
C ASN A 111 -41.49 -3.74 14.87
N GLY A 112 -40.52 -4.65 14.97
CA GLY A 112 -40.56 -6.00 14.39
C GLY A 112 -40.38 -6.06 12.86
N ILE A 113 -40.00 -4.95 12.22
CA ILE A 113 -39.90 -4.85 10.76
C ILE A 113 -38.43 -4.71 10.34
N LEU A 114 -37.91 -5.69 9.60
CA LEU A 114 -36.62 -5.58 8.94
C LEU A 114 -36.76 -4.88 7.58
N ASP A 115 -36.31 -3.63 7.49
CA ASP A 115 -36.28 -2.91 6.22
C ASP A 115 -35.05 -3.30 5.39
N ILE A 116 -35.26 -4.25 4.48
CA ILE A 116 -34.24 -4.79 3.57
C ILE A 116 -33.53 -3.67 2.79
N ARG A 117 -34.22 -2.57 2.47
CA ARG A 117 -33.61 -1.47 1.68
C ARG A 117 -32.54 -0.75 2.50
N PHE A 118 -32.82 -0.44 3.76
CA PHE A 118 -31.84 0.21 4.65
C PHE A 118 -30.70 -0.75 5.02
N THR A 119 -30.99 -2.04 5.23
CA THR A 119 -29.94 -3.04 5.46
C THR A 119 -29.01 -3.15 4.26
N MET A 120 -29.53 -3.25 3.04
CA MET A 120 -28.72 -3.27 1.81
C MET A 120 -27.89 -1.97 1.65
N LEU A 121 -28.48 -0.81 1.96
CA LEU A 121 -27.79 0.47 1.90
C LEU A 121 -26.63 0.55 2.90
N GLY A 122 -26.83 0.04 4.12
CA GLY A 122 -25.80 -0.03 5.15
C GLY A 122 -24.62 -0.91 4.73
N VAL A 123 -24.90 -2.11 4.20
CA VAL A 123 -23.87 -3.01 3.67
C VAL A 123 -23.10 -2.35 2.53
N ALA A 124 -23.79 -1.67 1.60
CA ALA A 124 -23.15 -0.95 0.51
C ALA A 124 -22.24 0.19 1.00
N ALA A 125 -22.66 0.95 2.01
CA ALA A 125 -21.86 2.02 2.61
C ALA A 125 -20.60 1.47 3.30
N CYS A 126 -20.73 0.36 4.03
CA CYS A 126 -19.59 -0.33 4.64
C CYS A 126 -18.58 -0.82 3.59
N LEU A 127 -19.06 -1.45 2.50
CA LEU A 127 -18.20 -1.89 1.39
C LEU A 127 -17.50 -0.72 0.72
N GLN A 128 -18.21 0.39 0.49
CA GLN A 128 -17.65 1.60 -0.11
C GLN A 128 -16.51 2.19 0.74
N MET A 129 -16.58 2.08 2.07
CA MET A 129 -15.50 2.50 2.98
C MET A 129 -14.36 1.48 3.06
N TRP A 130 -14.68 0.19 3.03
CA TRP A 130 -13.71 -0.89 3.17
C TRP A 130 -12.73 -0.97 1.99
N ILE A 131 -13.20 -0.76 0.75
CA ILE A 131 -12.38 -0.85 -0.46
C ILE A 131 -11.11 0.05 -0.39
N PRO A 132 -11.20 1.38 -0.21
CA PRO A 132 -10.00 2.22 -0.18
C PRO A 132 -9.07 1.91 1.00
N CYS A 133 -9.60 1.55 2.16
CA CYS A 133 -8.81 1.11 3.32
C CYS A 133 -8.02 -0.18 3.01
N TYR A 134 -8.67 -1.17 2.38
CA TYR A 134 -8.03 -2.42 1.97
C TYR A 134 -6.91 -2.20 0.96
N LEU A 135 -7.17 -1.34 -0.01
CA LEU A 135 -6.18 -0.99 -1.03
C LEU A 135 -4.98 -0.25 -0.45
N GLY A 136 -5.19 0.69 0.47
CA GLY A 136 -4.11 1.36 1.19
C GLY A 136 -3.24 0.38 1.98
N THR A 137 -3.86 -0.57 2.69
CA THR A 137 -3.14 -1.61 3.42
C THR A 137 -2.40 -2.57 2.48
N LEU A 138 -3.02 -2.99 1.37
CA LEU A 138 -2.38 -3.86 0.38
C LEU A 138 -1.15 -3.20 -0.24
N LEU A 139 -1.26 -1.93 -0.62
CA LEU A 139 -0.16 -1.15 -1.18
C LEU A 139 1.00 -1.04 -0.18
N ARG A 140 0.70 -0.73 1.09
CA ARG A 140 1.69 -0.69 2.17
C ARG A 140 2.41 -2.03 2.33
N ASN A 141 1.66 -3.14 2.41
CA ASN A 141 2.23 -4.47 2.59
C ASN A 141 3.10 -4.88 1.39
N LYS A 142 2.67 -4.58 0.16
CA LYS A 142 3.47 -4.85 -1.05
C LYS A 142 4.73 -4.00 -1.10
N ALA A 143 4.69 -2.75 -0.65
CA ALA A 143 5.88 -1.90 -0.54
C ALA A 143 6.89 -2.46 0.48
N PHE A 144 6.44 -2.95 1.64
CA PHE A 144 7.31 -3.65 2.59
C PHE A 144 7.98 -4.90 2.00
N GLY A 145 7.27 -5.61 1.11
CA GLY A 145 7.81 -6.77 0.42
C GLY A 145 9.04 -6.46 -0.47
N VAL A 146 9.30 -5.19 -0.83
CA VAL A 146 10.54 -4.80 -1.51
C VAL A 146 11.74 -4.89 -0.57
N GLY A 147 11.57 -4.50 0.69
CA GLY A 147 12.61 -4.63 1.71
C GLY A 147 12.95 -6.09 1.99
N GLU A 148 11.93 -6.95 2.03
CA GLU A 148 12.11 -8.39 2.19
C GLU A 148 12.84 -9.02 0.98
N ALA A 149 12.45 -8.68 -0.25
CA ALA A 149 13.15 -9.13 -1.46
C ALA A 149 14.61 -8.63 -1.50
N CYS A 150 14.83 -7.38 -1.06
CA CYS A 150 16.18 -6.82 -0.95
C CYS A 150 17.03 -7.60 0.06
N TRP A 151 16.46 -7.97 1.21
CA TRP A 151 17.14 -8.82 2.20
C TRP A 151 17.45 -10.21 1.65
N ASN A 152 16.51 -10.81 0.93
CA ASN A 152 16.60 -12.15 0.36
C ASN A 152 17.43 -12.23 -0.92
N SER A 153 17.90 -11.11 -1.48
CA SER A 153 18.74 -11.08 -2.70
C SER A 153 20.14 -11.69 -2.55
N GLY A 154 20.47 -12.27 -1.38
CA GLY A 154 21.76 -12.95 -1.16
C GLY A 154 22.98 -12.04 -1.06
N TRP A 155 22.81 -10.71 -1.08
CA TRP A 155 23.92 -9.74 -1.05
C TRP A 155 24.87 -9.86 0.15
N HIS A 156 24.39 -10.42 1.25
CA HIS A 156 25.19 -10.62 2.46
C HIS A 156 25.97 -11.95 2.43
N GLN A 157 25.59 -12.88 1.55
CA GLN A 157 26.17 -14.22 1.41
C GLN A 157 27.21 -14.25 0.30
N THR A 158 27.06 -13.42 -0.74
CA THR A 158 27.96 -13.41 -1.90
C THR A 158 29.11 -12.39 -1.73
N PRO A 159 30.33 -12.71 -2.19
CA PRO A 159 31.44 -11.76 -2.25
C PRO A 159 31.14 -10.54 -3.13
N LEU A 160 30.31 -10.72 -4.17
CA LEU A 160 29.83 -9.66 -5.07
C LEU A 160 29.04 -8.58 -4.33
N GLY A 161 28.28 -8.95 -3.30
CA GLY A 161 27.51 -7.98 -2.52
C GLY A 161 28.36 -6.92 -1.83
N ARG A 162 29.66 -7.19 -1.58
CA ARG A 162 30.60 -6.17 -1.04
C ARG A 162 30.77 -4.97 -1.99
N MET A 163 30.58 -5.18 -3.29
CA MET A 163 30.74 -4.16 -4.33
C MET A 163 29.58 -3.15 -4.36
N ILE A 164 28.40 -3.53 -3.87
CA ILE A 164 27.18 -2.70 -3.91
C ILE A 164 26.49 -2.58 -2.53
N ARG A 165 27.20 -2.97 -1.47
CA ARG A 165 26.66 -3.06 -0.11
C ARG A 165 26.02 -1.77 0.37
N GLN A 166 26.67 -0.63 0.11
CA GLN A 166 26.18 0.67 0.56
C GLN A 166 24.82 1.00 -0.08
N ASP A 167 24.71 0.81 -1.39
CA ASP A 167 23.48 1.10 -2.13
C ASP A 167 22.32 0.19 -1.69
N ILE A 168 22.60 -1.11 -1.52
CA ILE A 168 21.60 -2.07 -1.03
C ILE A 168 21.08 -1.69 0.35
N ILE A 169 21.97 -1.33 1.28
CA ILE A 169 21.58 -0.93 2.63
C ILE A 169 20.70 0.33 2.59
N ILE A 170 21.02 1.31 1.74
CA ILE A 170 20.21 2.50 1.57
C ILE A 170 18.81 2.13 1.06
N VAL A 171 18.73 1.28 0.04
CA VAL A 171 17.44 0.80 -0.50
C VAL A 171 16.64 0.06 0.58
N LEU A 172 17.28 -0.82 1.36
CA LEU A 172 16.66 -1.57 2.44
C LEU A 172 16.11 -0.66 3.54
N LEU A 173 16.91 0.29 4.04
CA LEU A 173 16.50 1.25 5.06
C LEU A 173 15.32 2.11 4.59
N ARG A 174 15.31 2.49 3.30
CA ARG A 174 14.21 3.25 2.71
C ARG A 174 12.95 2.40 2.51
N ALA A 175 13.09 1.14 2.12
CA ALA A 175 11.96 0.22 1.93
C ALA A 175 11.27 -0.15 3.26
N GLN A 176 11.98 -0.05 4.38
CA GLN A 176 11.41 -0.24 5.73
C GLN A 176 10.53 0.93 6.19
N GLN A 177 10.55 2.09 5.51
CA GLN A 177 9.69 3.20 5.86
C GLN A 177 8.29 2.99 5.28
N PRO A 178 7.22 3.06 6.10
CA PRO A 178 5.87 2.75 5.65
C PRO A 178 5.40 3.76 4.61
N VAL A 179 5.17 3.27 3.40
CA VAL A 179 4.44 3.98 2.35
C VAL A 179 2.99 4.14 2.83
N THR A 180 2.64 5.37 3.21
CA THR A 180 1.33 5.67 3.79
C THR A 180 0.74 6.89 3.10
N ILE A 181 -0.53 6.76 2.72
CA ILE A 181 -1.33 7.90 2.26
C ILE A 181 -1.61 8.74 3.50
N LYS A 182 -0.87 9.84 3.64
CA LYS A 182 -1.01 10.78 4.75
C LYS A 182 -1.90 11.92 4.28
N PHE A 183 -2.95 12.19 5.04
CA PHE A 183 -3.74 13.41 4.90
C PHE A 183 -3.56 14.26 6.16
N PRO A 184 -3.19 15.55 6.06
CA PRO A 184 -3.08 16.41 7.23
C PRO A 184 -4.41 16.49 7.97
N GLY A 185 -4.43 16.10 9.25
CA GLY A 185 -5.64 16.16 10.10
C GLY A 185 -6.49 14.88 10.16
N LEU A 186 -6.11 13.80 9.45
CA LEU A 186 -6.76 12.48 9.59
C LEU A 186 -5.73 11.40 9.89
N GLN A 187 -6.14 10.39 10.67
CA GLN A 187 -5.36 9.17 10.87
C GLN A 187 -5.10 8.49 9.50
N SER A 188 -3.95 7.86 9.33
CA SER A 188 -3.57 7.19 8.08
C SER A 188 -4.67 6.25 7.60
N ILE A 189 -5.18 6.44 6.39
CA ILE A 189 -6.31 5.68 5.85
C ILE A 189 -5.86 4.22 5.64
N GLN A 190 -6.21 3.35 6.59
CA GLN A 190 -5.82 1.94 6.64
C GLN A 190 -7.00 1.10 7.16
N LEU A 191 -6.88 -0.23 7.06
CA LEU A 191 -7.85 -1.16 7.68
C LEU A 191 -8.10 -0.87 9.17
N GLU A 192 -7.07 -0.42 9.87
CA GLU A 192 -7.15 -0.04 11.29
C GLU A 192 -8.19 1.07 11.51
N THR A 193 -8.20 2.10 10.65
CA THR A 193 -9.19 3.19 10.68
C THR A 193 -10.61 2.67 10.47
N PHE A 194 -10.81 1.75 9.52
CA PHE A 194 -12.11 1.14 9.27
C PHE A 194 -12.59 0.35 10.50
N SER A 195 -11.71 -0.48 11.08
CA SER A 195 -12.02 -1.26 12.27
C SER A 195 -12.40 -0.36 13.45
N SER A 196 -11.70 0.76 13.65
CA SER A 196 -12.03 1.71 14.70
C SER A 196 -13.40 2.36 14.50
N VAL A 197 -13.77 2.73 13.27
CA VAL A 197 -15.10 3.30 12.98
C VAL A 197 -16.19 2.29 13.26
N ILE A 198 -16.03 1.04 12.80
CA ILE A 198 -16.98 -0.04 13.05
C ILE A 198 -17.13 -0.33 14.55
N PHE A 199 -16.02 -0.40 15.29
CA PHE A 199 -16.04 -0.64 16.74
C PHE A 199 -16.79 0.47 17.49
N ASN A 200 -16.56 1.74 17.14
CA ASN A 200 -17.29 2.86 17.74
C ASN A 200 -18.80 2.77 17.47
N LEU A 201 -19.21 2.39 16.25
CA LEU A 201 -20.63 2.20 15.91
C LEU A 201 -21.27 1.08 16.74
N TYR A 202 -20.59 -0.05 16.92
CA TYR A 202 -21.05 -1.13 17.80
C TYR A 202 -21.17 -0.67 19.25
N GLY A 203 -20.21 0.13 19.73
CA GLY A 203 -20.27 0.76 21.06
C GLY A 203 -21.52 1.62 21.22
N TYR A 204 -21.75 2.55 20.30
CA TYR A 204 -22.96 3.40 20.31
C TYR A 204 -24.25 2.57 20.31
N TYR A 205 -24.35 1.53 19.49
CA TYR A 205 -25.51 0.64 19.48
C TYR A 205 -25.75 -0.02 20.85
N TYR A 206 -24.69 -0.52 21.48
CA TYR A 206 -24.78 -1.17 22.78
C TYR A 206 -25.23 -0.20 23.89
N TYR A 207 -24.74 1.04 23.89
CA TYR A 207 -25.22 2.09 24.80
C TYR A 207 -26.71 2.39 24.59
N TYR A 208 -27.14 2.60 23.35
CA TYR A 208 -28.56 2.87 23.06
C TYR A 208 -29.50 1.72 23.45
N CYS A 209 -29.03 0.46 23.40
CA CYS A 209 -29.82 -0.70 23.78
C CYS A 209 -29.86 -0.95 25.31
N LEU A 210 -28.98 -0.32 26.09
CA LEU A 210 -28.95 -0.42 27.56
C LEU A 210 -29.70 0.71 28.27
N ASP A 211 -29.84 1.87 27.61
CA ASP A 211 -30.54 3.05 28.14
C ASP A 211 -32.01 3.16 27.68
N GLY A 212 -32.52 2.18 26.91
CA GLY A 212 -33.92 2.07 26.45
C GLY A 212 -34.62 0.85 27.02
#